data_AF-A0A5C3KJ90-F1
#
_entry.id   AF-A0A5C3KJ90-F1
#
_cell.length_a   1.000
_cell.length_b   1.000
_cell.length_c   1.000
_cell.angle_alpha   90.00
_cell.angle_beta   90.00
_cell.angle_gamma   90.00
#
_symmetry.space_group_name_H-M   'P 1'
#
loop_
_entity.id
_entity.type
_entity.pdbx_description
1 polymer ?
#
loop_
_entity_poly.entity_id
_entity_poly.type
_entity_poly.pdbx_seq_one_letter_code
_entity_poly.pdbx_strand_id
1 'polypeptide(L)' 'PCVFQTRDALNQLENKNDCVTIARTGLGKTLTFWMPLLFNGGGIKIVVTALNVLGEQNVAELARLGIRAVNWDG' A
#
# COMPACT_ATOMS: atom_id res chain seq x y z
N PRO A 1 0.52 1.69 13.51
CA PRO A 1 0.93 2.83 12.66
C PRO A 1 1.58 3.97 13.47
N CYS A 2 2.69 4.52 12.98
CA CYS A 2 3.34 5.72 13.52
C CYS A 2 2.91 6.98 12.72
N VAL A 3 3.34 8.16 13.18
CA VAL A 3 2.84 9.46 12.69
C VAL A 3 2.97 9.61 11.17
N PHE A 4 4.12 9.29 10.58
CA PHE A 4 4.31 9.48 9.13
C PHE A 4 3.43 8.52 8.32
N GLN A 5 3.22 7.29 8.79
CA GLN A 5 2.39 6.31 8.10
C GLN A 5 0.94 6.76 8.08
N THR A 6 0.44 7.25 9.22
CA THR A 6 -0.93 7.80 9.32
C THR A 6 -1.09 9.03 8.44
N ARG A 7 -0.10 9.94 8.43
CA ARG A 7 -0.15 11.16 7.61
C ARG A 7 -0.16 10.83 6.11
N ASP A 8 0.68 9.90 5.68
CA ASP A 8 0.71 9.43 4.29
C ASP A 8 -0.64 8.81 3.89
N ALA A 9 -1.21 7.97 4.75
CA ALA A 9 -2.51 7.35 4.47
C ALA A 9 -3.66 8.37 4.39
N LEU A 10 -3.71 9.35 5.29
CA LEU A 10 -4.70 10.42 5.26
C LEU A 10 -4.57 11.27 3.99
N ASN A 11 -3.35 11.65 3.61
CA ASN A 11 -3.10 12.39 2.36
C ASN A 11 -3.62 11.62 1.13
N GLN A 12 -3.39 10.30 1.09
CA GLN A 12 -3.92 9.45 0.02
C GLN A 12 -5.45 9.37 0.03
N LEU A 13 -6.09 9.24 1.20
CA LEU A 13 -7.55 9.16 1.32
C LEU A 13 -8.25 10.48 0.96
N GLU A 14 -7.62 11.61 1.23
CA GLU A 14 -8.18 12.92 0.88
C GLU A 14 -8.25 13.14 -0.64
N ASN A 15 -7.52 12.38 -1.46
CA ASN A 15 -7.51 12.44 -2.93
C ASN A 15 -7.24 13.85 -3.51
N LYS A 16 -6.47 14.68 -2.80
CA LYS A 16 -6.24 16.08 -3.20
C LYS A 16 -4.89 16.33 -3.88
N ASN A 17 -3.86 15.56 -3.55
CA ASN A 17 -2.49 15.83 -3.98
C ASN A 17 -1.67 14.53 -4.13
N ASP A 18 -0.65 14.58 -4.98
CA ASP A 18 0.39 13.57 -5.04
C ASP A 18 1.26 13.61 -3.76
N CYS A 19 1.65 12.44 -3.26
CA CYS A 19 2.47 12.31 -2.06
C CYS A 19 3.80 11.61 -2.37
N VAL A 20 4.91 12.20 -1.91
CA VAL A 20 6.24 11.58 -1.97
C VAL A 20 6.68 11.24 -0.55
N THR A 21 6.81 9.95 -0.25
CA THR A 21 7.20 9.45 1.07
C THR A 21 8.60 8.83 1.03
N ILE A 22 9.51 9.38 1.84
CA ILE A 22 10.89 8.93 1.96
C ILE A 22 11.09 8.33 3.35
N ALA A 23 11.36 7.02 3.40
CA ALA A 23 11.64 6.32 4.64
C ALA A 23 12.64 5.17 4.41
N ARG A 24 13.51 4.94 5.40
CA ARG A 24 14.49 3.85 5.38
C ARG A 24 13.79 2.49 5.32
N THR A 25 14.46 1.51 4.72
CA THR A 25 14.02 0.10 4.78
C THR A 25 13.86 -0.36 6.23
N GLY A 26 12.84 -1.17 6.50
CA GLY A 26 12.47 -1.61 7.86
C GLY A 26 11.55 -0.64 8.61
N LEU A 27 11.38 0.61 8.19
CA LEU A 27 10.47 1.57 8.85
C LEU A 27 8.98 1.38 8.50
N GLY A 28 8.65 0.32 7.77
CA GLY A 28 7.26 0.00 7.44
C GLY A 28 6.64 0.95 6.41
N LYS A 29 7.41 1.44 5.43
CA LYS A 29 6.86 2.21 4.30
C LYS A 29 5.80 1.45 3.50
N THR A 30 5.89 0.11 3.43
CA THR A 30 4.89 -0.75 2.78
C THR A 30 3.50 -0.59 3.39
N LEU A 31 3.40 -0.36 4.69
CA LEU A 31 2.11 -0.18 5.37
C LEU A 31 1.35 1.06 4.83
N THR A 32 2.06 2.06 4.34
CA THR A 32 1.43 3.28 3.83
C THR A 32 0.71 3.04 2.49
N PHE A 33 1.08 2.01 1.75
CA PHE A 33 0.31 1.56 0.59
C PHE A 33 -1.02 0.95 1.01
N TRP A 34 -1.01 0.04 1.98
CA TRP A 34 -2.19 -0.79 2.29
C TRP A 34 -3.18 -0.11 3.22
N MET A 35 -2.73 0.74 4.14
CA MET A 35 -3.61 1.35 5.15
C MET A 35 -4.79 2.16 4.56
N PRO A 36 -4.64 2.94 3.48
CA PRO A 36 -5.79 3.59 2.82
C PRO A 36 -6.81 2.62 2.24
N LEU A 37 -6.41 1.41 1.82
CA LEU A 37 -7.33 0.42 1.25
C LEU A 37 -8.43 0.02 2.27
N LEU A 38 -8.13 0.11 3.56
CA LEU A 38 -9.09 -0.22 4.63
C LEU A 38 -10.21 0.82 4.77
N PHE A 39 -10.02 2.03 4.25
CA PHE A 39 -10.91 3.18 4.47
C PHE A 39 -11.38 3.86 3.17
N ASN A 40 -11.01 3.35 2.00
CA ASN A 40 -11.31 3.96 0.70
C ASN A 40 -12.70 3.61 0.13
N GLY A 41 -13.61 3.07 0.94
CA GLY A 41 -14.98 2.74 0.51
C GLY A 41 -15.09 1.58 -0.50
N GLY A 42 -14.14 0.64 -0.48
CA GLY A 42 -14.13 -0.50 -1.41
C GLY A 42 -13.48 -0.19 -2.76
N GLY A 43 -12.77 0.94 -2.87
CA GLY A 43 -11.96 1.27 -4.04
C GLY A 43 -10.80 0.31 -4.26
N ILE A 44 -10.24 0.32 -5.46
CA ILE A 44 -9.09 -0.51 -5.85
C ILE A 44 -7.80 0.27 -5.66
N LYS A 45 -6.75 -0.40 -5.18
CA LYS A 45 -5.40 0.17 -5.12
C LYS A 45 -4.47 -0.55 -6.09
N ILE A 46 -3.78 0.22 -6.92
CA ILE A 46 -2.79 -0.28 -7.88
C ILE A 46 -1.40 0.05 -7.32
N VAL A 47 -0.55 -0.97 -7.19
CA VAL A 47 0.83 -0.81 -6.74
C VAL A 47 1.76 -1.30 -7.84
N VAL A 48 2.64 -0.41 -8.31
CA VAL A 48 3.65 -0.73 -9.31
C VAL A 48 4.96 -1.05 -8.60
N THR A 49 5.49 -2.25 -8.82
CA THR A 49 6.76 -2.68 -8.24
C THR A 49 7.71 -3.15 -9.33
N ALA A 50 9.00 -2.83 -9.20
CA ALA A 50 10.02 -3.20 -10.19
C ALA A 50 10.44 -4.68 -10.14
N LEU A 51 10.03 -5.44 -9.12
CA LEU A 51 10.44 -6.83 -8.92
C LEU A 51 9.20 -7.71 -8.78
N ASN A 52 9.03 -8.68 -9.68
CA ASN A 52 7.87 -9.59 -9.66
C ASN A 52 7.72 -10.34 -8.33
N VAL A 53 8.85 -10.72 -7.71
CA VAL A 53 8.84 -11.39 -6.40
C VAL A 53 8.19 -10.54 -5.30
N LEU A 54 8.26 -9.21 -5.39
CA LEU A 54 7.58 -8.33 -4.43
C LEU A 54 6.08 -8.33 -4.65
N GLY A 55 5.61 -8.41 -5.90
CA GLY A 55 4.20 -8.55 -6.24
C GLY A 55 3.60 -9.81 -5.61
N GLU A 56 4.25 -10.96 -5.81
CA GLU A 56 3.83 -12.24 -5.21
C GLU A 56 3.81 -12.20 -3.68
N GLN A 57 4.85 -11.62 -3.06
CA GLN A 57 4.91 -11.47 -1.60
C GLN A 57 3.75 -10.63 -1.07
N ASN A 58 3.44 -9.51 -1.75
CA ASN A 58 2.31 -8.65 -1.37
C ASN A 58 0.97 -9.38 -1.48
N VAL A 59 0.74 -10.15 -2.56
CA VAL A 59 -0.49 -10.94 -2.70
C VAL A 59 -0.64 -11.96 -1.57
N ALA A 60 0.44 -12.67 -1.23
CA ALA A 60 0.42 -13.63 -0.13
C ALA A 60 0.16 -12.98 1.24
N GLU A 61 0.74 -11.80 1.51
CA GLU A 61 0.49 -11.04 2.74
C GLU A 61 -0.96 -10.55 2.83
N LEU A 62 -1.51 -10.00 1.74
CA LEU A 62 -2.89 -9.53 1.70
C LEU A 62 -3.90 -10.67 1.86
N ALA A 63 -3.61 -11.84 1.27
CA ALA A 63 -4.45 -13.03 1.42
C ALA A 63 -4.55 -13.48 2.89
N ARG A 64 -3.45 -13.40 3.66
CA ARG A 64 -3.45 -13.69 5.12
C ARG A 64 -4.32 -12.73 5.92
N LEU A 65 -4.56 -11.53 5.39
CA LEU A 65 -5.42 -10.51 5.99
C LEU A 65 -6.86 -10.56 5.46
N GLY A 66 -7.19 -11.53 4.60
CA GLY A 66 -8.51 -11.65 3.97
C GLY A 66 -8.76 -10.60 2.88
N ILE A 67 -7.72 -9.92 2.39
CA ILE A 67 -7.81 -8.89 1.35
C ILE A 67 -7.52 -9.54 -0.01
N ARG A 68 -8.43 -9.38 -0.97
CA ARG A 68 -8.25 -9.89 -2.34
C ARG A 68 -7.24 -9.02 -3.09
N ALA A 69 -6.25 -9.67 -3.69
CA ALA A 69 -5.24 -9.04 -4.52
C ALA A 69 -4.87 -9.95 -5.70
N VAL A 70 -4.37 -9.36 -6.78
CA VAL A 70 -3.85 -10.05 -7.97
C VAL A 70 -2.52 -9.40 -8.35
N ASN A 71 -1.54 -10.22 -8.73
CA ASN A 71 -0.30 -9.75 -9.33
C ASN A 71 -0.39 -9.96 -10.85
N TRP A 72 0.09 -8.98 -11.61
CA TRP A 72 0.15 -9.04 -13.07
C TRP A 72 1.60 -8.82 -13.50
N ASP A 73 2.21 -9.85 -14.09
CA ASP A 73 3.63 -9.86 -14.48
C ASP A 73 3.88 -9.84 -16.00
N GLY A 74 2.82 -9.94 -16.81
CA GLY A 74 2.87 -9.80 -18.27
C GLY A 74 3.11 -11.10 -19.03
#